data_AF-A0A920K038-F1
#
_entry.id   AF-A0A920K038-F1
#
_cell.length_a   1.000
_cell.length_b   1.000
_cell.length_c   1.000
_cell.angle_alpha   90.00
_cell.angle_beta   90.00
_cell.angle_gamma   90.00
#
_symmetry.space_group_name_H-M   'P 1'
#
loop_
_entity.id
_entity.type
_entity.pdbx_description
1 polymer ?
#
loop_
_entity_poly.entity_id
_entity_poly.type
_entity_poly.pdbx_seq_one_letter_code
_entity_poly.pdbx_strand_id
1 'polypeptide(L)'
;MIFKNNCRYIFNFIFNVVLLIKILFLSLATTVHSHEVTPAIGDIFQKQDGIQLEIRLNLEALLSGIDLSDISNTDEATQSAEYDFYRGMSAVDLKSNFSELWPNFKNEIQIKQDTELVDLKLQNILVEDQKNFEYPRFTTVICSVKLDPRRSFSFQWAKSFGEIVLREQGGDNSFTQYLQPGEKSAEISISEKNPPIFQKYFSNIFLWDCAHNSKRLRPYTFYSRHIFLID
;
A
#
# COMPACT_ATOMS: atom_id res chain seq x y z
N MET A 1 -14.61 26.68 -68.66
CA MET A 1 -13.38 26.14 -68.04
C MET A 1 -13.05 26.77 -66.67
N ILE A 2 -13.61 27.94 -66.31
CA ILE A 2 -13.33 28.67 -65.05
C ILE A 2 -13.97 28.03 -63.80
N PHE A 3 -15.17 27.44 -63.92
CA PHE A 3 -15.91 26.86 -62.79
C PHE A 3 -15.21 25.65 -62.14
N LYS A 4 -14.52 24.83 -62.95
CA LYS A 4 -13.82 23.62 -62.48
C LYS A 4 -12.56 23.95 -61.68
N ASN A 5 -11.88 25.06 -62.01
CA ASN A 5 -10.70 25.53 -61.29
C ASN A 5 -11.08 26.11 -59.92
N ASN A 6 -12.15 26.90 -59.84
CA ASN A 6 -12.63 27.48 -58.57
C ASN A 6 -13.11 26.41 -57.58
N CYS A 7 -13.76 25.34 -58.06
CA CYS A 7 -14.16 24.21 -57.20
C CYS A 7 -12.95 23.46 -56.62
N ARG A 8 -11.85 23.34 -57.39
CA ARG A 8 -10.61 22.73 -56.92
C ARG A 8 -9.89 23.60 -55.87
N TYR A 9 -9.94 24.92 -55.99
CA TYR A 9 -9.39 25.83 -54.98
C TYR A 9 -10.19 25.80 -53.67
N ILE A 10 -11.53 25.77 -53.76
CA ILE A 10 -12.40 25.65 -52.58
C ILE A 10 -12.19 24.31 -51.88
N PHE A 11 -12.09 23.22 -52.64
CA PHE A 11 -11.82 21.89 -52.09
C PHE A 11 -10.46 21.84 -51.37
N ASN A 12 -9.39 22.35 -52.00
CA ASN A 12 -8.06 22.43 -51.37
C ASN A 12 -8.06 23.33 -50.14
N PHE A 13 -8.82 24.43 -50.15
CA PHE A 13 -8.95 25.33 -49.00
C PHE A 13 -9.62 24.63 -47.81
N ILE A 14 -10.76 23.98 -48.04
CA ILE A 14 -11.46 23.20 -47.01
C ILE A 14 -10.56 22.07 -46.48
N PHE A 15 -9.88 21.34 -47.37
CA PHE A 15 -8.98 20.27 -46.99
C PHE A 15 -7.83 20.76 -46.08
N ASN A 16 -7.20 21.89 -46.42
CA ASN A 16 -6.13 22.49 -45.61
C ASN A 16 -6.65 23.00 -44.27
N VAL A 17 -7.86 23.58 -44.21
CA VAL A 17 -8.48 24.02 -42.94
C VAL A 17 -8.74 22.82 -42.03
N VAL A 18 -9.30 21.73 -42.57
CA VAL A 18 -9.52 20.48 -41.81
C VAL A 18 -8.19 19.87 -41.34
N LEU A 19 -7.15 19.92 -42.17
CA LEU A 19 -5.81 19.46 -41.80
C LEU A 19 -5.23 20.29 -40.64
N LEU A 20 -5.34 21.62 -40.69
CA LEU A 20 -4.88 22.52 -39.63
C LEU A 20 -5.64 22.31 -38.32
N ILE A 21 -6.96 22.10 -38.39
CA ILE A 21 -7.78 21.77 -37.22
C ILE A 21 -7.31 20.45 -36.60
N LYS A 22 -7.03 19.42 -37.41
CA LYS A 22 -6.50 18.14 -36.92
C LYS A 22 -5.14 18.30 -36.22
N ILE A 23 -4.24 19.09 -36.80
CA ILE A 23 -2.92 19.36 -36.20
C ILE A 23 -3.07 20.12 -34.88
N LEU A 24 -4.01 21.08 -34.81
CA LEU A 24 -4.32 21.80 -33.58
C LEU A 24 -4.84 20.85 -32.50
N PHE A 25 -5.82 19.99 -32.80
CA PHE A 25 -6.32 19.00 -31.85
C PHE A 25 -5.24 18.00 -31.39
N LEU A 26 -4.31 17.60 -32.27
CA LEU A 26 -3.20 16.72 -31.89
C LEU A 26 -2.20 17.41 -30.94
N SER A 27 -2.03 18.73 -31.05
CA SER A 27 -1.13 19.51 -30.18
C SER A 27 -1.69 19.76 -28.77
N LEU A 28 -3.01 19.58 -28.57
CA LEU A 28 -3.67 19.67 -27.26
C LEU A 28 -3.72 18.31 -26.55
N ALA A 29 -3.26 17.22 -27.18
CA ALA A 29 -3.18 15.91 -26.53
C ALA A 29 -2.01 15.90 -25.54
N THR A 30 -2.25 16.37 -24.32
CA THR A 30 -1.34 16.13 -23.20
C THR A 30 -1.41 14.65 -22.81
N THR A 31 -0.26 14.04 -22.57
CA THR A 31 -0.18 12.72 -21.93
C THR A 31 -0.64 12.89 -20.48
N VAL A 32 -1.93 12.62 -20.22
CA VAL A 32 -2.40 12.40 -18.86
C VAL A 32 -1.90 11.01 -18.47
N HIS A 33 -0.80 10.98 -17.73
CA HIS A 33 -0.40 9.78 -17.02
C HIS A 33 -1.44 9.61 -15.93
N SER A 34 -2.33 8.65 -16.13
CA SER A 34 -3.37 8.25 -15.18
C SER A 34 -2.74 7.25 -14.21
N HIS A 35 -2.71 7.58 -12.92
CA HIS A 35 -2.30 6.61 -11.89
C HIS A 35 -3.50 5.75 -11.47
N GLU A 36 -3.54 4.52 -12.00
CA GLU A 36 -4.57 3.54 -11.69
C GLU A 36 -4.64 3.24 -10.17
N VAL A 37 -5.86 3.27 -9.63
CA VAL A 37 -6.13 2.87 -8.25
C VAL A 37 -6.04 1.35 -8.17
N THR A 38 -5.09 0.87 -7.38
CA THR A 38 -4.93 -0.57 -7.10
C THR A 38 -5.59 -0.92 -5.77
N PRO A 39 -6.32 -2.04 -5.68
CA PRO A 39 -6.90 -2.50 -4.42
C PRO A 39 -5.81 -2.68 -3.35
N ALA A 40 -6.16 -2.40 -2.10
CA ALA A 40 -5.28 -2.73 -0.99
C ALA A 40 -5.15 -4.25 -0.83
N ILE A 41 -4.10 -4.69 -0.15
CA ILE A 41 -3.88 -6.11 0.12
C ILE A 41 -3.77 -6.29 1.63
N GLY A 42 -4.66 -7.10 2.20
CA GLY A 42 -4.64 -7.50 3.60
C GLY A 42 -4.13 -8.93 3.75
N ASP A 43 -2.88 -9.10 4.18
CA ASP A 43 -2.31 -10.41 4.48
C ASP A 43 -2.51 -10.76 5.97
N ILE A 44 -3.13 -11.90 6.22
CA ILE A 44 -3.39 -12.45 7.56
C ILE A 44 -2.41 -13.58 7.83
N PHE A 45 -1.64 -13.43 8.90
CA PHE A 45 -0.76 -14.46 9.43
C PHE A 45 -1.32 -14.95 10.76
N GLN A 46 -1.71 -16.23 10.81
CA GLN A 46 -2.16 -16.83 12.06
C GLN A 46 -1.00 -16.93 13.07
N LYS A 47 -1.30 -16.59 14.33
CA LYS A 47 -0.39 -16.64 15.48
C LYS A 47 -1.07 -17.43 16.61
N GLN A 48 -0.31 -17.76 17.65
CA GLN A 48 -0.83 -18.55 18.77
C GLN A 48 -1.95 -17.83 19.55
N ASP A 49 -1.89 -16.50 19.68
CA ASP A 49 -2.83 -15.68 20.45
C ASP A 49 -3.72 -14.78 19.58
N GLY A 50 -3.85 -15.10 18.29
CA GLY A 50 -4.70 -14.39 17.34
C GLY A 50 -4.07 -14.31 15.96
N ILE A 51 -3.98 -13.10 15.40
CA ILE A 51 -3.42 -12.87 14.07
C ILE A 51 -2.47 -11.66 14.04
N GLN A 52 -1.57 -11.69 13.08
CA GLN A 52 -0.89 -10.50 12.57
C GLN A 52 -1.54 -10.14 11.23
N LEU A 53 -1.99 -8.89 11.12
CA LEU A 53 -2.58 -8.33 9.92
C LEU A 53 -1.58 -7.34 9.30
N GLU A 54 -1.21 -7.59 8.05
CA GLU A 54 -0.39 -6.68 7.25
C GLU A 54 -1.23 -6.09 6.12
N ILE A 55 -1.45 -4.78 6.15
CA ILE A 55 -2.23 -4.09 5.12
C ILE A 55 -1.27 -3.27 4.26
N ARG A 56 -1.12 -3.66 3.00
CA ARG A 56 -0.41 -2.88 1.97
C ARG A 56 -1.41 -1.98 1.25
N LEU A 57 -1.18 -0.67 1.29
CA LEU A 57 -2.10 0.34 0.78
C LEU A 57 -1.33 1.54 0.19
N ASN A 58 -2.03 2.37 -0.61
CA ASN A 58 -1.54 3.69 -1.01
C ASN A 58 -1.90 4.70 0.08
N LEU A 59 -0.91 5.07 0.90
CA LEU A 59 -1.16 5.92 2.07
C LEU A 59 -1.44 7.36 1.65
N GLU A 60 -0.77 7.84 0.60
CA GLU A 60 -0.98 9.20 0.09
C GLU A 60 -2.42 9.44 -0.34
N ALA A 61 -3.05 8.47 -1.00
CA ALA A 61 -4.45 8.56 -1.42
C ALA A 61 -5.41 8.58 -0.22
N LEU A 62 -5.10 7.83 0.85
CA LEU A 62 -5.89 7.84 2.07
C LEU A 62 -5.75 9.15 2.84
N LEU A 63 -4.52 9.69 2.93
CA LEU A 63 -4.24 10.94 3.63
C LEU A 63 -4.79 12.17 2.87
N SER A 64 -4.87 12.12 1.54
CA SER A 64 -5.53 13.16 0.74
C SER A 64 -7.06 13.12 0.86
N GLY A 65 -7.62 12.10 1.54
CA GLY A 65 -9.05 11.97 1.74
C GLY A 65 -9.81 11.67 0.45
N ILE A 66 -9.14 11.08 -0.55
CA ILE A 66 -9.77 10.62 -1.77
C ILE A 66 -10.70 9.44 -1.43
N ASP A 67 -11.94 9.50 -1.91
CA ASP A 67 -12.86 8.37 -1.81
C ASP A 67 -12.54 7.35 -2.91
N LEU A 68 -11.81 6.29 -2.53
CA LEU A 68 -11.37 5.23 -3.43
C LEU A 68 -12.50 4.27 -3.82
N SER A 69 -13.73 4.45 -3.35
CA SER A 69 -14.85 3.58 -3.75
C SER A 69 -15.38 3.87 -5.15
N ASP A 70 -15.22 5.11 -5.61
CA ASP A 70 -15.92 5.62 -6.80
C ASP A 70 -14.94 6.13 -7.87
N ILE A 71 -13.63 5.95 -7.67
CA ILE A 71 -12.60 6.37 -8.63
C ILE A 71 -11.70 5.20 -9.04
N SER A 72 -11.29 5.19 -10.31
CA SER A 72 -10.28 4.26 -10.84
C SER A 72 -8.91 4.92 -11.02
N ASN A 73 -8.83 6.25 -10.83
CA ASN A 73 -7.64 7.04 -11.12
C ASN A 73 -7.52 8.20 -10.12
N THR A 74 -6.37 8.32 -9.44
CA THR A 74 -6.16 9.39 -8.45
C THR A 74 -6.10 10.79 -9.05
N ASP A 75 -5.75 10.92 -10.34
CA ASP A 75 -5.67 12.23 -11.02
C ASP A 75 -7.05 12.81 -11.35
N GLU A 76 -8.08 11.97 -11.34
CA GLU A 76 -9.47 12.38 -11.53
C GLU A 76 -10.12 12.85 -10.22
N ALA A 77 -9.44 12.67 -9.08
CA ALA A 77 -9.94 13.10 -7.80
C ALA A 77 -9.88 14.62 -7.66
N THR A 78 -10.86 15.19 -6.95
CA THR A 78 -10.85 16.62 -6.59
C THR A 78 -9.65 16.95 -5.70
N GLN A 79 -9.18 15.97 -4.92
CA GLN A 79 -8.07 16.07 -3.98
C GLN A 79 -6.72 15.65 -4.60
N SER A 80 -6.57 15.72 -5.93
CA SER A 80 -5.32 15.38 -6.63
C SER A 80 -4.15 16.26 -6.18
N ALA A 81 -4.40 17.54 -5.87
CA ALA A 81 -3.38 18.44 -5.32
C ALA A 81 -2.88 18.00 -3.93
N GLU A 82 -3.79 17.57 -3.06
CA GLU A 82 -3.45 17.00 -1.75
C GLU A 82 -2.71 15.68 -1.90
N TYR A 83 -3.09 14.85 -2.87
CA TYR A 83 -2.38 13.62 -3.20
C TYR A 83 -0.93 13.90 -3.62
N ASP A 84 -0.72 14.85 -4.54
CA ASP A 84 0.61 15.30 -4.97
C ASP A 84 1.44 15.86 -3.81
N PHE A 85 0.80 16.59 -2.88
CA PHE A 85 1.46 17.07 -1.67
C PHE A 85 2.01 15.91 -0.81
N TYR A 86 1.20 14.88 -0.54
CA TYR A 86 1.66 13.71 0.21
C TYR A 86 2.70 12.89 -0.56
N ARG A 87 2.59 12.82 -1.90
CA ARG A 87 3.62 12.19 -2.74
C ARG A 87 4.97 12.90 -2.65
N GLY A 88 4.96 14.23 -2.51
CA GLY A 88 6.17 15.03 -2.33
C GLY A 88 6.85 14.85 -0.97
N MET A 89 6.16 14.27 0.03
CA MET A 89 6.73 14.03 1.35
C MET A 89 7.74 12.89 1.38
N SER A 90 8.72 12.99 2.28
CA SER A 90 9.64 11.89 2.54
C SER A 90 8.93 10.71 3.20
N ALA A 91 9.48 9.49 3.03
CA ALA A 91 8.94 8.30 3.67
C ALA A 91 8.93 8.41 5.21
N VAL A 92 9.88 9.14 5.79
CA VAL A 92 9.98 9.39 7.23
C VAL A 92 8.85 10.31 7.70
N ASP A 93 8.61 11.41 6.98
CA ASP A 93 7.57 12.38 7.32
C ASP A 93 6.17 11.76 7.17
N LEU A 94 5.93 11.01 6.08
CA LEU A 94 4.68 10.27 5.91
C LEU A 94 4.43 9.27 7.04
N LYS A 95 5.46 8.51 7.44
CA LYS A 95 5.36 7.58 8.56
C LYS A 95 5.01 8.31 9.85
N SER A 96 5.64 9.46 10.11
CA SER A 96 5.37 10.27 11.31
C SER A 96 3.92 10.75 11.32
N ASN A 97 3.47 11.38 10.23
CA ASN A 97 2.10 11.89 10.10
C ASN A 97 1.06 10.78 10.27
N PHE A 98 1.29 9.62 9.64
CA PHE A 98 0.36 8.50 9.76
C PHE A 98 0.36 7.87 11.15
N SER A 99 1.51 7.84 11.83
CA SER A 99 1.59 7.35 13.22
C SER A 99 0.73 8.20 14.16
N GLU A 100 0.66 9.51 13.96
CA GLU A 100 -0.19 10.42 14.73
C GLU A 100 -1.68 10.20 14.43
N LEU A 101 -2.02 9.88 13.18
CA LEU A 101 -3.39 9.62 12.73
C LEU A 101 -3.89 8.20 13.04
N TRP A 102 -2.99 7.28 13.40
CA TRP A 102 -3.31 5.88 13.66
C TRP A 102 -4.50 5.66 14.61
N PRO A 103 -4.63 6.37 15.75
CA PRO A 103 -5.76 6.18 16.67
C PRO A 103 -7.14 6.40 16.04
N ASN A 104 -7.22 7.26 15.01
CA ASN A 104 -8.44 7.48 14.25
C ASN A 104 -8.57 6.45 13.13
N PHE A 105 -7.48 6.23 12.38
CA PHE A 105 -7.46 5.27 11.27
C PHE A 105 -7.87 3.86 11.68
N LYS A 106 -7.43 3.39 12.84
CA LYS A 106 -7.77 2.03 13.30
C LYS A 106 -9.28 1.80 13.50
N ASN A 107 -10.06 2.86 13.70
CA ASN A 107 -11.52 2.76 13.88
C ASN A 107 -12.24 2.50 12.55
N GLU A 108 -11.57 2.80 11.43
CA GLU A 108 -12.03 2.52 10.07
C GLU A 108 -11.77 1.07 9.66
N ILE A 109 -11.11 0.28 10.53
CA ILE A 109 -10.89 -1.16 10.34
C ILE A 109 -11.62 -1.89 11.47
N GLN A 110 -12.58 -2.72 11.09
CA GLN A 110 -13.37 -3.51 12.01
C GLN A 110 -12.99 -4.99 11.92
N ILE A 111 -12.52 -5.53 13.04
CA ILE A 111 -12.39 -6.97 13.24
C ILE A 111 -13.36 -7.38 14.32
N LYS A 112 -14.22 -8.35 14.04
CA LYS A 112 -15.25 -8.81 14.97
C LYS A 112 -15.17 -10.31 15.20
N GLN A 113 -15.25 -10.73 16.47
CA GLN A 113 -15.57 -12.11 16.83
C GLN A 113 -17.03 -12.16 17.27
N ASP A 114 -17.85 -12.88 16.49
CA ASP A 114 -19.32 -12.82 16.55
C ASP A 114 -19.85 -11.37 16.44
N THR A 115 -20.13 -10.71 17.56
CA THR A 115 -20.62 -9.32 17.64
C THR A 115 -19.64 -8.36 18.32
N GLU A 116 -18.56 -8.89 18.91
CA GLU A 116 -17.61 -8.12 19.71
C GLU A 116 -16.53 -7.53 18.80
N LEU A 117 -16.33 -6.20 18.87
CA LEU A 117 -15.24 -5.52 18.19
C LEU A 117 -13.92 -5.80 18.93
N VAL A 118 -12.91 -6.20 18.17
CA VAL A 118 -11.58 -6.51 18.68
C VAL A 118 -10.62 -5.37 18.34
N ASP A 119 -9.80 -4.99 19.33
CA ASP A 119 -8.84 -3.90 19.17
C ASP A 119 -7.64 -4.28 18.28
N LEU A 120 -7.21 -3.35 17.43
CA LEU A 120 -6.01 -3.46 16.61
C LEU A 120 -4.84 -2.75 17.27
N LYS A 121 -3.74 -3.48 17.51
CA LYS A 121 -2.52 -2.92 18.08
C LYS A 121 -1.46 -2.72 17.00
N LEU A 122 -1.16 -1.47 16.69
CA LEU A 122 -0.08 -1.12 15.76
C LEU A 122 1.24 -1.70 16.24
N GLN A 123 1.92 -2.41 15.34
CA GLN A 123 3.28 -2.92 15.55
C GLN A 123 4.29 -2.12 14.76
N ASN A 124 3.99 -1.82 13.49
CA ASN A 124 4.91 -1.09 12.62
C ASN A 124 4.18 -0.43 11.45
N ILE A 125 4.82 0.59 10.88
CA ILE A 125 4.47 1.23 9.62
C ILE A 125 5.74 1.24 8.77
N LEU A 126 5.65 0.65 7.58
CA LEU A 126 6.73 0.56 6.61
C LEU A 126 6.32 1.31 5.35
N VAL A 127 6.93 2.45 5.08
CA VAL A 127 6.71 3.23 3.85
C VAL A 127 7.83 2.89 2.87
N GLU A 128 7.49 2.46 1.66
CA GLU A 128 8.49 2.15 0.62
C GLU A 128 9.30 3.41 0.24
N ASP A 129 10.62 3.29 0.00
CA ASP A 129 11.43 4.39 -0.58
C ASP A 129 11.28 4.39 -2.11
N GLN A 130 10.10 4.79 -2.59
CA GLN A 130 9.83 4.94 -4.02
C GLN A 130 10.14 6.37 -4.47
N LYS A 131 11.16 6.53 -5.31
CA LYS A 131 11.62 7.84 -5.83
C LYS A 131 11.05 8.18 -7.19
N ASN A 132 10.53 7.19 -7.90
CA ASN A 132 9.92 7.39 -9.19
C ASN A 132 8.42 7.67 -9.02
N PHE A 133 8.01 8.89 -9.38
CA PHE A 133 6.62 9.35 -9.27
C PHE A 133 5.70 8.67 -10.29
N GLU A 134 6.23 7.99 -11.32
CA GLU A 134 5.43 7.19 -12.24
C GLU A 134 4.76 5.98 -11.56
N TYR A 135 5.31 5.50 -10.44
CA TYR A 135 4.78 4.33 -9.74
C TYR A 135 4.21 4.72 -8.38
N PRO A 136 3.09 4.13 -7.94
CA PRO A 136 2.59 4.34 -6.59
C PRO A 136 3.63 3.90 -5.56
N ARG A 137 3.73 4.67 -4.47
CA ARG A 137 4.49 4.30 -3.28
C ARG A 137 3.53 3.59 -2.33
N PHE A 138 3.87 2.37 -1.91
CA PHE A 138 3.02 1.66 -0.96
C PHE A 138 3.50 1.82 0.47
N THR A 139 2.55 1.73 1.39
CA THR A 139 2.79 1.61 2.82
C THR A 139 2.22 0.29 3.31
N THR A 140 3.01 -0.44 4.10
CA THR A 140 2.56 -1.63 4.83
C THR A 140 2.36 -1.28 6.29
N VAL A 141 1.12 -1.44 6.76
CA VAL A 141 0.72 -1.28 8.15
C VAL A 141 0.65 -2.66 8.80
N ILE A 142 1.42 -2.86 9.87
CA ILE A 142 1.49 -4.14 10.57
C ILE A 142 0.79 -4.00 11.92
N CYS A 143 -0.25 -4.81 12.14
CA CYS A 143 -1.03 -4.83 13.37
C CYS A 143 -1.02 -6.23 13.99
N SER A 144 -1.07 -6.29 15.32
CA SER A 144 -1.44 -7.50 16.05
C SER A 144 -2.87 -7.40 16.55
N VAL A 145 -3.59 -8.51 16.48
CA VAL A 145 -4.99 -8.61 16.87
C VAL A 145 -5.13 -9.86 17.73
N LYS A 146 -5.56 -9.67 18.97
CA LYS A 146 -5.77 -10.78 19.90
C LYS A 146 -7.15 -11.37 19.68
N LEU A 147 -7.21 -12.66 19.39
CA LEU A 147 -8.45 -13.36 19.06
C LEU A 147 -8.52 -14.67 19.84
N ASP A 148 -9.73 -15.10 20.23
CA ASP A 148 -9.94 -16.47 20.72
C ASP A 148 -9.78 -17.44 19.54
N PRO A 149 -8.82 -18.39 19.57
CA PRO A 149 -8.59 -19.32 18.46
C PRO A 149 -9.77 -20.26 18.19
N ARG A 150 -10.72 -20.38 19.13
CA ARG A 150 -11.91 -21.24 18.98
C ARG A 150 -13.09 -20.53 18.30
N ARG A 151 -13.01 -19.21 18.09
CA ARG A 151 -14.08 -18.41 17.48
C ARG A 151 -13.62 -17.89 16.13
N SER A 152 -14.52 -17.95 15.14
CA SER A 152 -14.30 -17.28 13.86
C SER A 152 -14.32 -15.77 14.04
N PHE A 153 -13.68 -15.06 13.11
CA PHE A 153 -13.72 -13.61 13.05
C PHE A 153 -14.07 -13.14 11.65
N SER A 154 -14.50 -11.90 11.56
CA SER A 154 -14.73 -11.21 10.29
C SER A 154 -13.98 -9.90 10.24
N PHE A 155 -13.65 -9.47 9.02
CA PHE A 155 -12.97 -8.22 8.72
C PHE A 155 -13.89 -7.33 7.87
N GLN A 156 -13.83 -6.04 8.11
CA GLN A 156 -14.42 -5.01 7.27
C GLN A 156 -13.57 -3.75 7.40
N TRP A 157 -13.46 -2.96 6.34
CA TRP A 157 -12.83 -1.64 6.40
C TRP A 157 -13.71 -0.57 5.74
N ALA A 158 -13.39 0.69 5.98
CA ALA A 158 -14.20 1.81 5.50
C ALA A 158 -14.41 1.79 3.98
N LYS A 159 -15.62 2.16 3.55
CA LYS A 159 -15.99 2.25 2.13
C LYS A 159 -15.01 3.15 1.35
N SER A 160 -14.66 4.30 1.93
CA SER A 160 -13.80 5.28 1.29
C SER A 160 -12.37 4.81 1.02
N PHE A 161 -11.95 3.69 1.63
CA PHE A 161 -10.63 3.11 1.39
C PHE A 161 -10.60 2.23 0.13
N GLY A 162 -11.76 2.01 -0.49
CA GLY A 162 -11.90 1.25 -1.73
C GLY A 162 -11.88 -0.25 -1.51
N GLU A 163 -11.43 -0.96 -2.53
CA GLU A 163 -11.40 -2.41 -2.57
C GLU A 163 -10.19 -2.99 -1.82
N ILE A 164 -10.35 -4.17 -1.22
CA ILE A 164 -9.25 -4.88 -0.55
C ILE A 164 -9.27 -6.38 -0.89
N VAL A 165 -8.09 -6.91 -1.21
CA VAL A 165 -7.86 -8.35 -1.37
C VAL A 165 -7.31 -8.90 -0.06
N LEU A 166 -8.10 -9.72 0.60
CA LEU A 166 -7.77 -10.38 1.86
C LEU A 166 -7.21 -11.77 1.62
N ARG A 167 -6.05 -12.10 2.19
CA ARG A 167 -5.36 -13.38 1.96
C ARG A 167 -4.85 -13.97 3.26
N GLU A 168 -4.99 -15.28 3.44
CA GLU A 168 -4.29 -16.01 4.51
C GLU A 168 -2.90 -16.44 4.02
N GLN A 169 -1.88 -16.17 4.83
CA GLN A 169 -0.51 -16.59 4.58
C GLN A 169 -0.14 -17.79 5.45
N GLY A 170 0.59 -18.76 4.87
CA GLY A 170 1.27 -19.81 5.63
C GLY A 170 0.54 -21.15 5.79
N GLY A 171 -0.29 -21.59 4.84
CA GLY A 171 -0.81 -22.96 4.86
C GLY A 171 -1.32 -23.48 3.52
N ASP A 172 -1.45 -24.81 3.43
CA ASP A 172 -1.88 -25.54 2.22
C ASP A 172 -3.33 -25.27 1.82
N ASN A 173 -4.12 -24.70 2.74
CA ASN A 173 -5.52 -24.33 2.52
C ASN A 173 -5.73 -22.85 2.88
N SER A 174 -4.94 -21.97 2.25
CA SER A 174 -5.06 -20.52 2.37
C SER A 174 -6.30 -20.03 1.62
N PHE A 175 -7.03 -19.09 2.22
CA PHE A 175 -8.13 -18.42 1.52
C PHE A 175 -7.66 -17.11 0.86
N THR A 176 -8.40 -16.68 -0.15
CA THR A 176 -8.30 -15.35 -0.74
C THR A 176 -9.72 -14.84 -0.98
N GLN A 177 -10.01 -13.62 -0.54
CA GLN A 177 -11.29 -12.97 -0.74
C GLN A 177 -11.08 -11.57 -1.29
N TYR A 178 -11.77 -11.23 -2.38
CA TYR A 178 -11.86 -9.87 -2.89
C TYR A 178 -13.06 -9.19 -2.23
N LEU A 179 -12.85 -8.05 -1.58
CA LEU A 179 -13.90 -7.28 -0.93
C LEU A 179 -14.14 -5.97 -1.67
N GLN A 180 -15.39 -5.74 -2.03
CA GLN A 180 -15.87 -4.46 -2.54
C GLN A 180 -15.78 -3.37 -1.45
N PRO A 181 -15.87 -2.08 -1.83
CA PRO A 181 -15.75 -0.98 -0.87
C PRO A 181 -16.77 -1.11 0.28
N GLY A 182 -16.27 -1.22 1.51
CA GLY A 182 -17.11 -1.37 2.70
C GLY A 182 -17.72 -2.77 2.89
N GLU A 183 -17.39 -3.75 2.05
CA GLU A 183 -17.89 -5.12 2.19
C GLU A 183 -17.30 -5.82 3.41
N LYS A 184 -18.13 -6.61 4.11
CA LYS A 184 -17.71 -7.47 5.20
C LYS A 184 -17.22 -8.81 4.65
N SER A 185 -16.09 -9.31 5.15
CA SER A 185 -15.58 -10.64 4.82
C SER A 185 -16.53 -11.76 5.24
N ALA A 186 -16.31 -12.95 4.67
CA ALA A 186 -16.84 -14.17 5.25
C ALA A 186 -16.24 -14.41 6.65
N GLU A 187 -16.86 -15.29 7.44
CA GLU A 187 -16.31 -15.69 8.73
C GLU A 187 -15.05 -16.56 8.51
N ILE A 188 -13.96 -16.16 9.16
CA ILE A 188 -12.62 -16.76 9.02
C ILE A 188 -12.28 -17.49 10.32
N SER A 189 -11.98 -18.77 10.21
CA SER A 189 -11.53 -19.58 11.35
C SER A 189 -10.02 -19.50 11.53
N ILE A 190 -9.56 -19.40 12.78
CA ILE A 190 -8.14 -19.46 13.12
C ILE A 190 -7.76 -20.93 13.19
N SER A 191 -6.83 -21.39 12.35
CA SER A 191 -6.25 -22.72 12.50
C SER A 191 -5.10 -22.67 13.51
N GLU A 192 -4.96 -23.71 14.33
CA GLU A 192 -3.72 -23.92 15.08
C GLU A 192 -2.61 -24.29 14.11
N LYS A 193 -1.96 -23.30 13.50
CA LYS A 193 -0.80 -23.50 12.63
C LYS A 193 0.44 -22.89 13.29
N ASN A 194 1.53 -23.66 13.28
CA ASN A 194 2.83 -23.18 13.71
C ASN A 194 3.26 -21.98 12.85
N PRO A 195 3.80 -20.91 13.46
CA PRO A 195 4.13 -19.70 12.72
C PRO A 195 5.16 -20.00 11.62
N PRO A 196 4.95 -19.55 10.36
CA PRO A 196 5.96 -19.65 9.33
C PRO A 196 7.20 -18.83 9.72
N ILE A 197 8.38 -19.38 9.42
CA ILE A 197 9.70 -18.84 9.79
C ILE A 197 10.01 -17.60 8.92
N PHE A 198 9.37 -16.46 9.20
CA PHE A 198 9.67 -15.20 8.51
C PHE A 198 10.63 -14.29 9.30
N GLN A 199 11.03 -14.70 10.51
CA GLN A 199 11.94 -13.93 11.38
C GLN A 199 13.39 -13.82 10.84
N LYS A 200 13.69 -14.38 9.66
CA LYS A 200 15.04 -14.38 9.08
C LYS A 200 15.32 -13.23 8.10
N TYR A 201 14.30 -12.49 7.63
CA TYR A 201 14.50 -11.42 6.65
C TYR A 201 14.52 -10.01 7.25
N PHE A 202 13.87 -9.79 8.39
CA PHE A 202 13.84 -8.47 9.04
C PHE A 202 15.08 -8.16 9.91
N SER A 203 15.90 -9.16 10.28
CA SER A 203 17.11 -8.92 11.07
C SER A 203 18.28 -8.34 10.26
N ASN A 204 18.26 -8.43 8.93
CA ASN A 204 19.38 -7.97 8.10
C ASN A 204 19.34 -6.48 7.74
N ILE A 205 18.21 -5.79 7.94
CA ILE A 205 18.13 -4.34 7.67
C ILE A 205 18.60 -3.49 8.87
N PHE A 206 18.58 -4.03 10.09
CA PHE A 206 19.12 -3.34 11.27
C PHE A 206 20.64 -3.56 11.49
N LEU A 207 21.24 -4.56 10.84
CA LEU A 207 22.66 -4.86 10.97
C LEU A 207 23.56 -4.11 9.97
N TRP A 208 22.99 -3.53 8.90
CA TRP A 208 23.78 -2.78 7.92
C TRP A 208 24.19 -1.38 8.41
N ASP A 209 23.38 -0.80 9.31
CA ASP A 209 23.57 0.57 9.82
C ASP A 209 24.64 0.64 10.92
N CYS A 210 24.85 -0.43 11.68
CA CYS A 210 25.95 -0.52 12.66
C CYS A 210 27.31 -0.84 12.03
N ALA A 211 27.35 -1.41 10.82
CA ALA A 211 28.59 -1.84 10.17
C ALA A 211 29.32 -0.72 9.41
N HIS A 212 28.65 0.39 9.10
CA HIS A 212 29.24 1.49 8.31
C HIS A 212 29.89 2.61 9.14
N ASN A 213 29.82 2.57 10.48
CA ASN A 213 30.33 3.66 11.33
C ASN A 213 31.28 3.23 12.46
N SER A 214 32.18 2.27 12.20
CA SER A 214 33.28 1.95 13.13
C SER A 214 34.61 1.59 12.45
N LYS A 215 35.05 2.38 11.47
CA LYS A 215 36.46 2.37 11.05
C LYS A 215 37.30 3.38 11.82
N ARG A 216 37.55 3.08 13.09
CA ARG A 216 38.78 3.42 13.84
C ARG A 216 38.64 2.81 15.23
N LEU A 217 39.38 1.72 15.45
CA LEU A 217 40.23 1.45 16.63
C LEU A 217 40.77 0.02 16.50
N ARG A 218 42.08 -0.14 16.72
CA ARG A 218 42.87 -1.36 16.47
C ARG A 218 42.54 -2.47 17.47
N PRO A 219 42.76 -3.76 17.14
CA PRO A 219 42.47 -4.86 18.05
C PRO A 219 43.54 -4.96 19.16
N TYR A 220 43.08 -4.97 20.42
CA TYR A 220 43.85 -5.54 21.52
C TYR A 220 43.51 -7.03 21.62
N THR A 221 44.54 -7.86 21.45
CA THR A 221 44.57 -9.27 21.80
C THR A 221 44.42 -9.42 23.31
N PHE A 222 43.44 -10.20 23.78
CA PHE A 222 43.52 -10.80 25.11
C PHE A 222 43.15 -12.28 25.08
N TYR A 223 44.01 -13.01 25.77
CA TYR A 223 44.23 -14.44 25.83
C TYR A 223 43.17 -15.09 26.74
N SER A 224 42.45 -16.13 26.31
CA SER A 224 41.64 -16.96 27.22
C SER A 224 42.35 -18.30 27.41
N ARG A 225 42.80 -18.53 28.64
CA ARG A 225 43.48 -19.74 29.10
C ARG A 225 42.42 -20.63 29.77
N HIS A 226 42.42 -21.91 29.40
CA HIS A 226 41.74 -23.02 30.05
C HIS A 226 41.78 -22.95 31.59
N ILE A 227 40.75 -23.51 32.27
CA ILE A 227 40.86 -24.60 33.27
C ILE A 227 39.48 -24.97 33.89
N PHE A 228 39.17 -26.26 33.73
CA PHE A 228 38.51 -27.27 34.61
C PHE A 228 37.15 -27.12 35.32
N LEU A 229 36.48 -28.29 35.24
CA LEU A 229 35.41 -28.95 36.01
C LEU A 229 35.61 -29.01 37.54
N ILE A 230 34.53 -29.50 38.19
CA ILE A 230 34.32 -30.01 39.57
C ILE A 230 33.58 -28.97 40.43
N ASP A 231 32.41 -29.18 41.04
CA ASP A 231 31.47 -30.31 41.27
C ASP A 231 30.02 -29.80 41.08
#